data_AF-A0A7C7UWV5-F1
#
_entry.id   AF-A0A7C7UWV5-F1
#
_cell.length_a   1.000
_cell.length_b   1.000
_cell.length_c   1.000
_cell.angle_alpha   90.00
_cell.angle_beta   90.00
_cell.angle_gamma   90.00
#
_symmetry.space_group_name_H-M   'P 1'
#
loop_
_entity.id
_entity.type
_entity.pdbx_description
1 polymer ?
#
loop_
_entity_poly.entity_id
_entity_poly.type
_entity_poly.pdbx_seq_one_letter_code
_entity_poly.pdbx_strand_id
1 'polypeptide(L)'
;MHIPPFDNHNKAIVDVDDTHVPLTYFNIVKLKVGERFDYRLAGYETCVVPATGTVTVEVAEQVFADIGTRGADVWDGDPEGVYVPTNASARITARTDTEVFIAGAQFAETLTPFAARSGDIDLVQYGSDDTKTHRKIKHILGTDHHDRVGRLLVSELFTVGAGGWSGFPSHKHDTDRLPDETRHDECYNFRFKPDYGSGLQMVQRVDNEPGDAYHIINGSTVLIDNGYHPCCALPGYEMYYFTILGGLSQRSLKQYFQPTHAAQLHTIPGIMDMVETFK
;
A
#
# COMPACT_ATOMS: atom_id res chain seq x y z
N MET A 1 12.70 4.20 7.20
CA MET A 1 12.75 5.68 7.23
C MET A 1 11.33 6.22 7.44
N HIS A 2 11.11 7.18 8.35
CA HIS A 2 9.80 7.80 8.62
C HIS A 2 9.76 9.23 8.10
N ILE A 3 8.69 9.57 7.39
CA ILE A 3 8.38 10.91 6.89
C ILE A 3 7.13 11.40 7.64
N PRO A 4 7.25 12.41 8.53
CA PRO A 4 6.11 13.02 9.20
C PRO A 4 5.12 13.64 8.19
N PRO A 5 3.82 13.76 8.52
CA PRO A 5 2.86 14.39 7.63
C PRO A 5 3.24 15.85 7.34
N PHE A 6 3.05 16.26 6.10
CA PHE A 6 3.28 17.62 5.63
C PHE A 6 2.38 17.92 4.42
N ASP A 7 2.23 19.20 4.08
CA ASP A 7 1.67 19.57 2.78
C ASP A 7 2.76 19.38 1.71
N ASN A 8 2.62 18.33 0.91
CA ASN A 8 3.55 18.00 -0.16
C ASN A 8 3.35 18.89 -1.41
N HIS A 9 2.38 19.80 -1.40
CA HIS A 9 2.04 20.67 -2.54
C HIS A 9 1.85 19.88 -3.84
N ASN A 10 1.21 18.70 -3.72
CA ASN A 10 0.99 17.74 -4.81
C ASN A 10 2.28 17.22 -5.49
N LYS A 11 3.45 17.39 -4.86
CA LYS A 11 4.72 16.79 -5.31
C LYS A 11 4.91 15.42 -4.67
N ALA A 12 5.64 14.55 -5.36
CA ALA A 12 5.94 13.20 -4.88
C ALA A 12 6.52 13.23 -3.46
N ILE A 13 5.99 12.36 -2.60
CA ILE A 13 6.53 12.10 -1.26
C ILE A 13 7.70 11.14 -1.37
N VAL A 14 7.57 10.15 -2.26
CA VAL A 14 8.64 9.24 -2.71
C VAL A 14 8.73 9.42 -4.21
N ASP A 15 9.78 10.06 -4.67
CA ASP A 15 9.99 10.33 -6.10
C ASP A 15 10.70 9.15 -6.78
N VAL A 16 10.80 9.20 -8.10
CA VAL A 16 11.60 8.25 -8.88
C VAL A 16 13.05 8.24 -8.41
N ASP A 17 13.69 7.08 -8.44
CA ASP A 17 15.07 6.88 -7.97
C ASP A 17 15.30 7.28 -6.49
N ASP A 18 14.28 7.16 -5.63
CA ASP A 18 14.44 7.38 -4.19
C ASP A 18 15.58 6.53 -3.61
N THR A 19 16.40 7.14 -2.76
CA THR A 19 17.61 6.51 -2.23
C THR A 19 17.35 5.35 -1.25
N HIS A 20 16.14 5.22 -0.69
CA HIS A 20 15.78 4.16 0.26
C HIS A 20 14.98 3.06 -0.42
N VAL A 21 13.99 3.45 -1.23
CA VAL A 21 13.04 2.52 -1.88
C VAL A 21 12.96 2.77 -3.39
N PRO A 22 14.07 2.60 -4.13
CA PRO A 22 14.18 2.97 -5.55
C PRO A 22 13.16 2.25 -6.44
N LEU A 23 12.61 1.11 -6.02
CA LEU A 23 11.62 0.38 -6.80
C LEU A 23 10.20 0.94 -6.67
N THR A 24 9.96 1.92 -5.80
CA THR A 24 8.62 2.48 -5.53
C THR A 24 8.53 3.96 -5.87
N TYR A 25 7.30 4.42 -6.10
CA TYR A 25 6.93 5.83 -6.20
C TYR A 25 5.65 6.06 -5.38
N PHE A 26 5.55 7.23 -4.74
CA PHE A 26 4.34 7.60 -4.02
C PHE A 26 4.08 9.11 -4.03
N ASN A 27 2.86 9.48 -4.39
CA ASN A 27 2.38 10.85 -4.26
C ASN A 27 0.96 10.87 -3.68
N ILE A 28 0.67 11.92 -2.91
CA ILE A 28 -0.68 12.28 -2.48
C ILE A 28 -1.05 13.58 -3.19
N VAL A 29 -2.14 13.56 -3.95
CA VAL A 29 -2.62 14.74 -4.67
C VAL A 29 -3.98 15.13 -4.11
N LYS A 30 -4.10 16.38 -3.66
CA LYS A 30 -5.36 16.98 -3.21
C LYS A 30 -5.86 17.94 -4.27
N LEU A 31 -7.11 17.74 -4.70
CA LEU A 31 -7.75 18.53 -5.74
C LEU A 31 -9.14 18.99 -5.28
N LYS A 32 -9.48 20.22 -5.63
CA LYS A 32 -10.85 20.75 -5.57
C LYS A 32 -11.63 20.31 -6.80
N VAL A 33 -12.95 20.26 -6.68
CA VAL A 33 -13.83 19.93 -7.81
C VAL A 33 -13.48 20.74 -9.07
N GLY A 34 -13.30 20.05 -10.19
CA GLY A 34 -12.92 20.63 -11.48
C GLY A 34 -11.42 20.87 -11.69
N GLU A 35 -10.61 20.79 -10.64
CA GLU A 35 -9.15 20.85 -10.77
C GLU A 35 -8.60 19.58 -11.42
N ARG A 36 -7.39 19.74 -11.99
CA ARG A 36 -6.70 18.69 -12.74
C ARG A 36 -5.28 18.52 -12.27
N PHE A 37 -4.80 17.29 -12.31
CA PHE A 37 -3.40 16.94 -12.11
C PHE A 37 -2.94 16.06 -13.26
N ASP A 38 -1.99 16.57 -14.04
CA ASP A 38 -1.36 15.88 -15.16
C ASP A 38 0.00 15.35 -14.71
N TYR A 39 0.30 14.10 -15.03
CA TYR A 39 1.62 13.52 -14.78
C TYR A 39 2.00 12.49 -15.83
N ARG A 40 3.31 12.21 -15.88
CA ARG A 40 3.92 11.13 -16.64
C ARG A 40 5.19 10.73 -15.91
N LEU A 41 5.34 9.44 -15.60
CA LEU A 41 6.55 8.92 -14.98
C LEU A 41 7.29 8.04 -15.98
N ALA A 42 8.59 8.29 -16.12
CA ALA A 42 9.45 7.50 -16.98
C ALA A 42 9.91 6.25 -16.23
N GLY A 43 9.75 5.05 -16.80
CA GLY A 43 10.24 3.80 -16.20
C GLY A 43 9.46 3.29 -14.98
N TYR A 44 8.33 3.92 -14.64
CA TYR A 44 7.43 3.48 -13.58
C TYR A 44 6.01 3.30 -14.13
N GLU A 45 5.38 2.19 -13.76
CA GLU A 45 3.94 2.02 -13.82
C GLU A 45 3.30 2.57 -12.54
N THR A 46 2.04 3.00 -12.61
CA THR A 46 1.33 3.55 -11.45
C THR A 46 -0.09 3.04 -11.30
N CYS A 47 -0.66 3.24 -10.11
CA CYS A 47 -2.07 3.07 -9.82
C CYS A 47 -2.61 4.36 -9.17
N VAL A 48 -3.62 4.95 -9.78
CA VAL A 48 -4.34 6.13 -9.26
C VAL A 48 -5.51 5.66 -8.42
N VAL A 49 -5.51 5.96 -7.12
CA VAL A 49 -6.49 5.46 -6.14
C VAL A 49 -7.06 6.64 -5.35
N PRO A 50 -8.31 7.04 -5.56
CA PRO A 50 -8.96 8.04 -4.72
C PRO A 50 -9.12 7.49 -3.29
N ALA A 51 -8.42 8.10 -2.33
CA ALA A 51 -8.61 7.80 -0.92
C ALA A 51 -9.97 8.33 -0.44
N THR A 52 -10.33 9.53 -0.92
CA THR A 52 -11.65 10.14 -0.79
C THR A 52 -12.03 10.88 -2.08
N GLY A 53 -13.32 11.06 -2.29
CA GLY A 53 -13.88 11.74 -3.46
C GLY A 53 -13.92 10.85 -4.71
N THR A 54 -14.36 11.48 -5.80
CA THR A 54 -14.54 10.85 -7.10
C THR A 54 -13.75 11.59 -8.17
N VAL A 55 -13.10 10.86 -9.07
CA VAL A 55 -12.28 11.42 -10.15
C VAL A 55 -12.60 10.80 -11.50
N THR A 56 -12.23 11.49 -12.58
CA THR A 56 -12.05 10.90 -13.90
C THR A 56 -10.55 10.79 -14.17
N VAL A 57 -10.09 9.61 -14.61
CA VAL A 57 -8.70 9.38 -14.99
C VAL A 57 -8.63 9.15 -16.50
N GLU A 58 -7.90 10.01 -17.20
CA GLU A 58 -7.60 9.86 -18.62
C GLU A 58 -6.19 9.28 -18.76
N VAL A 59 -6.02 8.18 -19.48
CA VAL A 59 -4.73 7.51 -19.69
C VAL A 59 -4.56 7.19 -21.16
N ALA A 60 -3.57 7.81 -21.80
CA ALA A 60 -3.43 7.80 -23.26
C ALA A 60 -4.77 8.17 -23.96
N GLU A 61 -5.40 7.24 -24.67
CA GLU A 61 -6.68 7.44 -25.38
C GLU A 61 -7.90 6.90 -24.60
N GLN A 62 -7.70 6.38 -23.38
CA GLN A 62 -8.76 5.79 -22.58
C GLN A 62 -9.23 6.73 -21.47
N VAL A 63 -10.52 6.68 -21.16
CA VAL A 63 -11.16 7.50 -20.12
C VAL A 63 -11.86 6.58 -19.12
N PHE A 64 -11.45 6.68 -17.86
CA PHE A 64 -12.06 5.98 -16.74
C PHE A 64 -12.80 7.01 -15.87
N ALA A 65 -14.10 7.16 -16.10
CA ALA A 65 -14.95 8.10 -15.38
C ALA A 65 -15.39 7.55 -14.02
N ASP A 66 -15.76 8.46 -13.12
CA ASP A 66 -16.39 8.17 -11.82
C ASP A 66 -15.65 7.09 -11.01
N ILE A 67 -14.33 7.22 -10.89
CA ILE A 67 -13.48 6.36 -10.06
C ILE A 67 -13.52 6.90 -8.63
N GLY A 68 -13.80 6.03 -7.67
CA GLY A 68 -13.83 6.36 -6.24
C GLY A 68 -15.24 6.68 -5.72
N THR A 69 -15.59 6.07 -4.59
CA THR A 69 -16.94 6.10 -4.00
C THR A 69 -16.97 6.61 -2.57
N ARG A 70 -15.81 6.83 -1.95
CA ARG A 70 -15.65 7.23 -0.55
C ARG A 70 -15.81 8.73 -0.39
N GLY A 71 -16.47 9.17 0.69
CA GLY A 71 -16.76 10.59 0.91
C GLY A 71 -15.86 11.21 1.97
N ALA A 72 -16.08 10.82 3.22
CA ALA A 72 -15.45 11.38 4.41
C ALA A 72 -14.05 10.81 4.66
N ASP A 73 -13.90 9.48 4.62
CA ASP A 73 -12.62 8.82 4.94
C ASP A 73 -12.47 7.44 4.26
N VAL A 74 -11.31 6.81 4.44
CA VAL A 74 -10.97 5.51 3.86
C VAL A 74 -11.82 4.35 4.38
N TRP A 75 -12.58 4.53 5.47
CA TRP A 75 -13.47 3.51 6.03
C TRP A 75 -14.86 3.49 5.36
N ASP A 76 -15.20 4.48 4.53
CA ASP A 76 -16.54 4.60 3.93
C ASP A 76 -16.90 3.52 2.89
N GLY A 77 -15.94 2.73 2.41
CA GLY A 77 -16.21 1.73 1.39
C GLY A 77 -15.00 1.01 0.84
N ASP A 78 -15.17 0.37 -0.31
CA ASP A 78 -14.09 -0.28 -1.05
C ASP A 78 -13.34 0.72 -1.93
N PRO A 79 -12.03 0.54 -2.12
CA PRO A 79 -11.26 1.41 -2.99
C PRO A 79 -11.61 1.12 -4.45
N GLU A 80 -11.29 2.07 -5.31
CA GLU A 80 -11.17 1.84 -6.75
C GLU A 80 -9.83 2.38 -7.21
N GLY A 81 -9.30 1.85 -8.32
CA GLY A 81 -8.02 2.24 -8.84
C GLY A 81 -8.00 2.29 -10.37
N VAL A 82 -7.11 3.08 -10.93
CA VAL A 82 -6.78 3.05 -12.37
C VAL A 82 -5.31 2.72 -12.52
N TYR A 83 -5.02 1.58 -13.15
CA TYR A 83 -3.68 1.21 -13.56
C TYR A 83 -3.26 2.06 -14.76
N VAL A 84 -2.08 2.70 -14.64
CA VAL A 84 -1.46 3.56 -15.63
C VAL A 84 -0.13 2.91 -16.04
N PRO A 85 0.02 2.49 -17.30
CA PRO A 85 1.22 1.83 -17.77
C PRO A 85 2.46 2.72 -17.73
N THR A 86 3.63 2.07 -17.70
CA THR A 86 4.94 2.72 -17.83
C THR A 86 4.98 3.72 -18.98
N ASN A 87 5.51 4.92 -18.70
CA ASN A 87 5.67 6.01 -19.66
C ASN A 87 4.36 6.60 -20.22
N ALA A 88 3.18 6.15 -19.77
CA ALA A 88 1.91 6.73 -20.19
C ALA A 88 1.68 8.09 -19.51
N SER A 89 1.08 9.03 -20.25
CA SER A 89 0.54 10.25 -19.67
C SER A 89 -0.81 9.97 -19.03
N ALA A 90 -1.00 10.48 -17.82
CA ALA A 90 -2.27 10.41 -17.11
C ALA A 90 -2.72 11.80 -16.67
N ARG A 91 -4.03 12.03 -16.75
CA ARG A 91 -4.69 13.22 -16.21
C ARG A 91 -5.78 12.79 -15.24
N ILE A 92 -5.73 13.34 -14.05
CA ILE A 92 -6.74 13.15 -13.00
C ILE A 92 -7.59 14.42 -12.96
N THR A 93 -8.89 14.31 -13.18
CA THR A 93 -9.84 15.41 -13.03
C THR A 93 -10.78 15.13 -11.86
N ALA A 94 -10.80 16.03 -10.88
CA ALA A 94 -11.64 15.92 -9.70
C ALA A 94 -13.12 16.16 -10.03
N ARG A 95 -14.00 15.21 -9.71
CA ARG A 95 -15.47 15.33 -9.82
C ARG A 95 -16.09 15.84 -8.52
N THR A 96 -15.42 15.59 -7.42
CA THR A 96 -15.65 16.17 -6.08
C THR A 96 -14.32 16.65 -5.53
N ASP A 97 -14.32 17.35 -4.40
CA ASP A 97 -13.10 17.49 -3.61
C ASP A 97 -12.53 16.08 -3.31
N THR A 98 -11.24 15.88 -3.50
CA THR A 98 -10.62 14.54 -3.48
C THR A 98 -9.20 14.58 -2.93
N GLU A 99 -8.84 13.51 -2.22
CA GLU A 99 -7.47 13.11 -1.95
C GLU A 99 -7.18 11.83 -2.75
N VAL A 100 -6.15 11.86 -3.59
CA VAL A 100 -5.79 10.76 -4.49
C VAL A 100 -4.39 10.28 -4.19
N PHE A 101 -4.24 8.97 -4.00
CA PHE A 101 -2.96 8.29 -3.88
C PHE A 101 -2.50 7.83 -5.27
N ILE A 102 -1.25 8.14 -5.61
CA ILE A 102 -0.60 7.64 -6.81
C ILE A 102 0.51 6.72 -6.35
N ALA A 103 0.25 5.42 -6.37
CA ALA A 103 1.24 4.38 -6.11
C ALA A 103 2.01 4.07 -7.39
N GLY A 104 3.30 3.74 -7.31
CA GLY A 104 4.04 3.28 -8.47
C GLY A 104 5.13 2.28 -8.13
N ALA A 105 5.53 1.52 -9.15
CA ALA A 105 6.74 0.69 -9.11
C ALA A 105 7.52 0.76 -10.41
N GLN A 106 8.82 0.51 -10.32
CA GLN A 106 9.69 0.46 -11.47
C GLN A 106 9.32 -0.73 -12.37
N PHE A 107 9.06 -0.46 -13.64
CA PHE A 107 8.75 -1.47 -14.63
C PHE A 107 9.14 -1.01 -16.03
N ALA A 108 9.74 -1.88 -16.83
CA ALA A 108 10.30 -1.49 -18.13
C ALA A 108 9.28 -1.53 -19.27
N GLU A 109 8.32 -2.44 -19.20
CA GLU A 109 7.37 -2.68 -20.29
C GLU A 109 6.14 -1.79 -20.14
N THR A 110 5.49 -1.52 -21.28
CA THR A 110 4.23 -0.77 -21.32
C THR A 110 3.09 -1.74 -21.53
N LEU A 111 2.22 -1.88 -20.52
CA LEU A 111 1.01 -2.69 -20.56
C LEU A 111 -0.21 -1.85 -20.99
N THR A 112 -1.42 -2.39 -20.81
CA THR A 112 -2.68 -1.73 -21.17
C THR A 112 -3.35 -1.14 -19.91
N PRO A 113 -3.79 0.13 -19.93
CA PRO A 113 -4.46 0.72 -18.77
C PRO A 113 -5.82 0.06 -18.50
N PHE A 114 -6.25 0.08 -17.25
CA PHE A 114 -7.55 -0.41 -16.84
C PHE A 114 -8.01 0.18 -15.50
N ALA A 115 -9.30 0.06 -15.21
CA ALA A 115 -9.85 0.37 -13.89
C ALA A 115 -10.09 -0.92 -13.10
N ALA A 116 -9.63 -0.95 -11.85
CA ALA A 116 -10.04 -1.89 -10.81
C ALA A 116 -11.20 -1.24 -10.05
N ARG A 117 -12.41 -1.78 -10.20
CA ARG A 117 -13.63 -1.29 -9.56
C ARG A 117 -13.88 -2.00 -8.24
N SER A 118 -14.81 -1.48 -7.43
CA SER A 118 -15.12 -2.07 -6.12
C SER A 118 -15.46 -3.57 -6.19
N GLY A 119 -16.08 -4.02 -7.28
CA GLY A 119 -16.41 -5.43 -7.53
C GLY A 119 -15.22 -6.32 -7.90
N ASP A 120 -14.08 -5.72 -8.26
CA ASP A 120 -12.84 -6.41 -8.63
C ASP A 120 -11.86 -6.54 -7.43
N ILE A 121 -12.22 -5.97 -6.27
CA ILE A 121 -11.33 -5.91 -5.10
C ILE A 121 -11.26 -7.28 -4.42
N ASP A 122 -10.04 -7.81 -4.35
CA ASP A 122 -9.74 -9.05 -3.65
C ASP A 122 -9.58 -8.78 -2.14
N LEU A 123 -10.47 -9.37 -1.34
CA LEU A 123 -10.61 -9.13 0.10
C LEU A 123 -10.07 -10.32 0.91
N VAL A 124 -9.06 -10.04 1.74
CA VAL A 124 -8.47 -11.03 2.66
C VAL A 124 -8.74 -10.64 4.12
N GLN A 125 -9.59 -11.45 4.76
CA GLN A 125 -10.08 -11.45 6.15
C GLN A 125 -9.40 -12.41 7.15
N TYR A 126 -8.53 -12.04 8.10
CA TYR A 126 -8.03 -13.02 9.09
C TYR A 126 -7.48 -12.43 10.39
N GLY A 127 -7.03 -13.29 11.30
CA GLY A 127 -6.66 -12.94 12.67
C GLY A 127 -7.87 -12.76 13.58
N SER A 128 -7.65 -12.27 14.80
CA SER A 128 -8.73 -12.05 15.77
C SER A 128 -8.41 -10.94 16.77
N ASP A 129 -9.45 -10.38 17.38
CA ASP A 129 -9.33 -9.36 18.43
C ASP A 129 -8.62 -9.90 19.68
N ASP A 130 -8.76 -11.20 19.96
CA ASP A 130 -8.12 -11.90 21.08
C ASP A 130 -6.60 -11.98 20.87
N THR A 131 -6.17 -12.29 19.65
CA THR A 131 -4.74 -12.34 19.28
C THR A 131 -4.17 -10.95 18.97
N LYS A 132 -5.03 -9.92 18.88
CA LYS A 132 -4.69 -8.57 18.43
C LYS A 132 -4.12 -8.53 17.02
N THR A 133 -4.43 -9.49 16.16
CA THR A 133 -3.92 -9.57 14.77
C THR A 133 -5.02 -9.49 13.72
N HIS A 134 -6.24 -9.14 14.14
CA HIS A 134 -7.37 -9.02 13.24
C HIS A 134 -7.10 -7.95 12.18
N ARG A 135 -7.02 -8.38 10.93
CA ARG A 135 -6.75 -7.48 9.82
C ARG A 135 -7.61 -7.79 8.61
N LYS A 136 -7.90 -6.72 7.89
CA LYS A 136 -8.64 -6.73 6.63
C LYS A 136 -7.80 -6.08 5.56
N ILE A 137 -7.48 -6.85 4.52
CA ILE A 137 -6.65 -6.43 3.40
C ILE A 137 -7.53 -6.36 2.15
N LYS A 138 -7.45 -5.24 1.43
CA LYS A 138 -8.11 -5.03 0.14
C LYS A 138 -7.04 -4.86 -0.92
N HIS A 139 -6.82 -5.87 -1.75
CA HIS A 139 -5.84 -5.79 -2.83
C HIS A 139 -6.49 -5.07 -4.03
N ILE A 140 -6.04 -3.85 -4.30
CA ILE A 140 -6.55 -3.02 -5.43
C ILE A 140 -6.02 -3.58 -6.74
N LEU A 141 -4.72 -3.93 -6.78
CA LEU A 141 -4.12 -4.68 -7.87
C LEU A 141 -3.92 -6.13 -7.41
N GLY A 142 -5.03 -6.85 -7.23
CA GLY A 142 -5.06 -8.23 -6.72
C GLY A 142 -4.65 -9.31 -7.72
N THR A 143 -5.00 -10.56 -7.39
CA THR A 143 -4.63 -11.76 -8.17
C THR A 143 -5.23 -11.77 -9.58
N ASP A 144 -6.47 -11.31 -9.72
CA ASP A 144 -7.19 -11.24 -11.01
C ASP A 144 -6.58 -10.24 -12.01
N HIS A 145 -5.59 -9.47 -11.59
CA HIS A 145 -4.86 -8.51 -12.41
C HIS A 145 -3.41 -8.92 -12.65
N HIS A 146 -3.03 -10.15 -12.27
CA HIS A 146 -1.65 -10.63 -12.33
C HIS A 146 -0.99 -10.44 -13.70
N ASP A 147 -1.70 -10.79 -14.78
CA ASP A 147 -1.15 -10.70 -16.15
C ASP A 147 -1.32 -9.32 -16.80
N ARG A 148 -1.80 -8.33 -16.04
CA ARG A 148 -2.13 -6.98 -16.51
C ARG A 148 -1.34 -5.88 -15.79
N VAL A 149 -0.51 -6.26 -14.82
CA VAL A 149 0.30 -5.37 -13.99
C VAL A 149 1.73 -5.90 -13.98
N GLY A 150 2.72 -5.01 -14.04
CA GLY A 150 4.14 -5.37 -14.08
C GLY A 150 4.65 -5.94 -12.76
N ARG A 151 5.23 -5.09 -11.91
CA ARG A 151 5.85 -5.42 -10.61
C ARG A 151 5.21 -4.70 -9.43
N LEU A 152 4.22 -3.84 -9.69
CA LEU A 152 3.48 -3.11 -8.70
C LEU A 152 2.46 -3.99 -7.94
N LEU A 153 2.48 -3.87 -6.62
CA LEU A 153 1.43 -4.36 -5.73
C LEU A 153 0.85 -3.15 -4.97
N VAL A 154 -0.48 -3.02 -4.97
CA VAL A 154 -1.18 -1.93 -4.29
C VAL A 154 -2.31 -2.51 -3.47
N SER A 155 -2.29 -2.23 -2.17
CA SER A 155 -3.28 -2.74 -1.22
C SER A 155 -3.61 -1.72 -0.15
N GLU A 156 -4.76 -1.91 0.48
CA GLU A 156 -5.14 -1.22 1.70
C GLU A 156 -5.28 -2.20 2.84
N LEU A 157 -4.71 -1.87 3.99
CA LEU A 157 -4.77 -2.72 5.17
C LEU A 157 -5.42 -1.96 6.30
N PHE A 158 -6.37 -2.62 6.95
CA PHE A 158 -7.06 -2.14 8.13
C PHE A 158 -6.71 -3.06 9.28
N THR A 159 -6.21 -2.49 10.36
CA THR A 159 -6.26 -3.14 11.67
C THR A 159 -7.73 -3.12 12.09
N VAL A 160 -8.35 -4.28 12.18
CA VAL A 160 -9.77 -4.38 12.55
C VAL A 160 -9.87 -4.21 14.07
N GLY A 161 -10.76 -3.31 14.49
CA GLY A 161 -10.88 -2.93 15.90
C GLY A 161 -9.78 -1.97 16.35
N ALA A 162 -9.70 -1.74 17.66
CA ALA A 162 -8.81 -0.74 18.26
C ALA A 162 -7.59 -1.37 18.96
N GLY A 163 -6.40 -0.79 18.76
CA GLY A 163 -5.17 -1.21 19.42
C GLY A 163 -4.59 -2.55 18.96
N GLY A 164 -4.88 -2.95 17.71
CA GLY A 164 -4.36 -4.17 17.11
C GLY A 164 -2.97 -4.01 16.46
N TRP A 165 -2.43 -5.14 16.03
CA TRP A 165 -1.16 -5.30 15.33
C TRP A 165 -1.41 -5.72 13.88
N SER A 166 -0.53 -5.23 13.01
CA SER A 166 -0.42 -5.64 11.62
C SER A 166 1.05 -5.86 11.26
N GLY A 167 1.32 -6.45 10.11
CA GLY A 167 2.67 -6.92 9.78
C GLY A 167 3.19 -8.01 10.74
N PHE A 168 2.32 -8.61 11.56
CA PHE A 168 2.64 -9.66 12.53
C PHE A 168 2.00 -11.01 12.12
N PRO A 169 2.71 -12.16 12.23
CA PRO A 169 4.09 -12.33 12.65
C PRO A 169 5.03 -11.56 11.75
N SER A 170 6.06 -11.01 12.38
CA SER A 170 7.06 -10.17 11.74
C SER A 170 7.62 -10.88 10.49
N HIS A 171 7.71 -10.16 9.38
CA HIS A 171 8.25 -10.69 8.13
C HIS A 171 9.03 -9.62 7.38
N LYS A 172 9.84 -10.05 6.40
CA LYS A 172 10.62 -9.20 5.51
C LYS A 172 10.53 -9.72 4.06
N HIS A 173 10.94 -8.89 3.11
CA HIS A 173 11.06 -9.19 1.69
C HIS A 173 12.18 -8.33 1.09
N ASP A 174 13.35 -8.42 1.71
CA ASP A 174 14.50 -7.54 1.47
C ASP A 174 15.66 -8.22 0.76
N THR A 175 15.48 -9.49 0.40
CA THR A 175 16.50 -10.31 -0.26
C THR A 175 15.86 -11.14 -1.37
N ASP A 176 16.49 -11.19 -2.54
CA ASP A 176 16.07 -12.05 -3.65
C ASP A 176 16.63 -13.48 -3.47
N ARG A 177 16.14 -14.18 -2.44
CA ARG A 177 16.55 -15.54 -2.06
C ARG A 177 15.49 -16.53 -2.52
N LEU A 178 15.39 -16.74 -3.83
CA LEU A 178 14.39 -17.63 -4.41
C LEU A 178 14.70 -19.12 -4.08
N PRO A 179 13.68 -19.95 -3.78
CA PRO A 179 12.24 -19.65 -3.77
C PRO A 179 11.69 -19.15 -2.42
N ASP A 180 12.56 -18.90 -1.43
CA ASP A 180 12.18 -18.66 -0.04
C ASP A 180 11.76 -17.22 0.26
N GLU A 181 12.27 -16.26 -0.50
CA GLU A 181 12.02 -14.82 -0.32
C GLU A 181 12.22 -14.07 -1.63
N THR A 182 11.38 -13.06 -1.86
CA THR A 182 11.51 -12.15 -3.01
C THR A 182 11.91 -10.76 -2.53
N ARG A 183 12.65 -10.02 -3.34
CA ARG A 183 13.01 -8.64 -3.03
C ARG A 183 11.93 -7.66 -3.47
N HIS A 184 11.35 -6.96 -2.51
CA HIS A 184 10.40 -5.87 -2.73
C HIS A 184 10.74 -4.69 -1.84
N ASP A 185 10.81 -3.49 -2.43
CA ASP A 185 10.72 -2.26 -1.64
C ASP A 185 9.27 -2.01 -1.27
N GLU A 186 9.04 -1.40 -0.10
CA GLU A 186 7.70 -1.13 0.37
C GLU A 186 7.56 0.26 0.99
N CYS A 187 6.42 0.88 0.72
CA CYS A 187 6.03 2.18 1.25
C CYS A 187 4.63 2.10 1.87
N TYR A 188 4.50 2.62 3.10
CA TYR A 188 3.22 2.77 3.81
C TYR A 188 2.82 4.22 3.97
N ASN A 189 1.53 4.51 3.85
CA ASN A 189 0.94 5.78 4.27
C ASN A 189 -0.25 5.56 5.20
N PHE A 190 -0.20 6.15 6.39
CA PHE A 190 -1.09 5.81 7.51
C PHE A 190 -2.29 6.75 7.64
N ARG A 191 -3.44 6.19 8.04
CA ARG A 191 -4.61 6.92 8.56
C ARG A 191 -5.05 6.32 9.88
N PHE A 192 -5.68 7.13 10.73
CA PHE A 192 -6.23 6.68 12.00
C PHE A 192 -7.70 7.07 12.16
N LYS A 193 -8.44 6.29 12.94
CA LYS A 193 -9.80 6.63 13.37
C LYS A 193 -9.89 6.56 14.89
N PRO A 194 -10.22 7.68 15.58
CA PRO A 194 -10.31 9.05 15.05
C PRO A 194 -8.97 9.55 14.46
N ASP A 195 -9.02 10.64 13.70
CA ASP A 195 -7.90 11.19 12.91
C ASP A 195 -6.72 11.74 13.73
N TYR A 196 -6.92 11.97 15.04
CA TYR A 196 -5.87 12.27 16.00
C TYR A 196 -5.25 11.02 16.66
N GLY A 197 -5.63 9.82 16.20
CA GLY A 197 -5.04 8.56 16.64
C GLY A 197 -3.58 8.42 16.21
N SER A 198 -2.90 7.43 16.78
CA SER A 198 -1.50 7.13 16.47
C SER A 198 -1.12 5.69 16.76
N GLY A 199 0.08 5.31 16.36
CA GLY A 199 0.62 3.96 16.50
C GLY A 199 2.15 3.93 16.51
N LEU A 200 2.70 2.74 16.43
CA LEU A 200 4.14 2.52 16.26
C LEU A 200 4.40 1.66 15.02
N GLN A 201 5.36 2.06 14.21
CA GLN A 201 5.98 1.21 13.20
C GLN A 201 7.34 0.77 13.72
N MET A 202 7.59 -0.54 13.76
CA MET A 202 8.90 -1.08 14.08
C MET A 202 9.63 -1.47 12.80
N VAL A 203 10.96 -1.36 12.80
CA VAL A 203 11.81 -1.89 11.72
C VAL A 203 13.03 -2.57 12.35
N GLN A 204 13.04 -3.88 12.32
CA GLN A 204 14.10 -4.72 12.89
C GLN A 204 14.96 -5.30 11.77
N ARG A 205 16.20 -4.81 11.65
CA ARG A 205 17.11 -5.14 10.55
C ARG A 205 17.70 -6.55 10.67
N VAL A 206 17.88 -7.03 11.90
CA VAL A 206 18.51 -8.31 12.22
C VAL A 206 17.62 -9.08 13.20
N ASP A 207 17.44 -10.38 12.96
CA ASP A 207 16.63 -11.23 13.82
C ASP A 207 17.14 -11.19 15.27
N ASN A 208 16.21 -10.95 16.21
CA ASN A 208 16.46 -10.91 17.65
C ASN A 208 17.44 -9.81 18.13
N GLU A 209 17.72 -8.79 17.31
CA GLU A 209 18.42 -7.56 17.73
C GLU A 209 17.46 -6.37 17.77
N PRO A 210 17.60 -5.40 18.70
CA PRO A 210 16.73 -4.22 18.73
C PRO A 210 16.75 -3.46 17.39
N GLY A 211 15.56 -3.09 16.92
CA GLY A 211 15.38 -2.26 15.73
C GLY A 211 14.99 -0.83 16.06
N ASP A 212 14.60 -0.09 15.02
CA ASP A 212 14.00 1.24 15.17
C ASP A 212 12.52 1.12 15.51
N ALA A 213 12.00 2.12 16.23
CA ALA A 213 10.57 2.31 16.45
C ALA A 213 10.19 3.76 16.15
N TYR A 214 9.23 3.95 15.26
CA TYR A 214 8.77 5.25 14.79
C TYR A 214 7.34 5.51 15.29
N HIS A 215 7.12 6.66 15.91
CA HIS A 215 5.78 7.13 16.26
C HIS A 215 5.07 7.61 14.98
N ILE A 216 3.99 6.93 14.62
CA ILE A 216 3.21 7.22 13.41
C ILE A 216 1.88 7.86 13.80
N ILE A 217 1.57 8.96 13.12
CA ILE A 217 0.31 9.71 13.24
C ILE A 217 -0.38 9.78 11.88
N ASN A 218 -1.62 10.29 11.84
CA ASN A 218 -2.39 10.43 10.61
C ASN A 218 -1.61 11.20 9.53
N GLY A 219 -1.47 10.60 8.35
CA GLY A 219 -0.69 11.14 7.23
C GLY A 219 0.80 10.77 7.22
N SER A 220 1.31 10.06 8.24
CA SER A 220 2.71 9.60 8.24
C SER A 220 2.99 8.66 7.07
N THR A 221 4.19 8.75 6.50
CA THR A 221 4.70 7.80 5.51
C THR A 221 5.91 7.06 6.08
N VAL A 222 6.02 5.76 5.81
CA VAL A 222 7.19 4.95 6.18
C VAL A 222 7.72 4.24 4.94
N LEU A 223 9.03 4.33 4.73
CA LEU A 223 9.78 3.61 3.70
C LEU A 223 10.50 2.43 4.34
N ILE A 224 10.27 1.24 3.79
CA ILE A 224 10.80 -0.04 4.26
C ILE A 224 11.71 -0.58 3.16
N ASP A 225 13.00 -0.34 3.34
CA ASP A 225 14.07 -0.76 2.44
C ASP A 225 14.58 -2.17 2.77
N ASN A 226 14.56 -2.56 4.05
CA ASN A 226 14.87 -3.91 4.51
C ASN A 226 14.38 -4.19 5.95
N GLY A 227 14.51 -5.43 6.41
CA GLY A 227 14.21 -5.84 7.79
C GLY A 227 12.75 -6.17 8.04
N TYR A 228 12.49 -6.68 9.24
CA TYR A 228 11.17 -7.07 9.71
C TYR A 228 10.36 -5.86 10.20
N HIS A 229 9.10 -5.73 9.79
CA HIS A 229 8.39 -4.44 9.90
C HIS A 229 6.94 -4.54 10.42
N PRO A 230 6.71 -5.05 11.65
CA PRO A 230 5.39 -5.04 12.25
C PRO A 230 5.00 -3.62 12.68
N CYS A 231 3.70 -3.35 12.74
CA CYS A 231 3.16 -2.09 13.23
C CYS A 231 1.95 -2.33 14.14
N CYS A 232 1.67 -1.37 15.01
CA CYS A 232 0.54 -1.44 15.92
C CYS A 232 -0.12 -0.09 16.12
N ALA A 233 -1.44 -0.11 16.32
CA ALA A 233 -2.20 1.04 16.76
C ALA A 233 -2.07 1.21 18.29
N LEU A 234 -2.04 2.43 18.79
CA LEU A 234 -2.21 2.65 20.22
C LEU A 234 -3.63 2.24 20.67
N PRO A 235 -3.83 1.90 21.96
CA PRO A 235 -5.14 1.52 22.47
C PRO A 235 -6.22 2.56 22.18
N GLY A 236 -7.37 2.10 21.70
CA GLY A 236 -8.52 2.96 21.40
C GLY A 236 -8.56 3.56 19.99
N TYR A 237 -7.55 3.30 19.15
CA TYR A 237 -7.53 3.77 17.75
C TYR A 237 -7.59 2.62 16.76
N GLU A 238 -8.36 2.82 15.69
CA GLU A 238 -8.26 2.01 14.47
C GLU A 238 -7.14 2.57 13.59
N MET A 239 -6.47 1.70 12.85
CA MET A 239 -5.37 2.06 11.96
C MET A 239 -5.62 1.51 10.56
N TYR A 240 -5.48 2.38 9.57
CA TYR A 240 -5.41 2.07 8.16
C TYR A 240 -4.01 2.38 7.65
N TYR A 241 -3.53 1.62 6.68
CA TYR A 241 -2.40 2.05 5.87
C TYR A 241 -2.54 1.58 4.42
N PHE A 242 -2.17 2.49 3.52
CA PHE A 242 -2.03 2.24 2.11
C PHE A 242 -0.64 1.65 1.86
N THR A 243 -0.58 0.52 1.16
CA THR A 243 0.65 -0.26 0.95
C THR A 243 0.98 -0.34 -0.53
N ILE A 244 2.23 -0.01 -0.82
CA ILE A 244 2.82 -0.02 -2.16
C ILE A 244 4.04 -0.91 -2.10
N LEU A 245 4.10 -1.96 -2.91
CA LEU A 245 5.33 -2.71 -3.13
C LEU A 245 5.77 -2.65 -4.58
N GLY A 246 7.07 -2.49 -4.78
CA GLY A 246 7.75 -2.64 -6.06
C GLY A 246 8.70 -3.83 -6.01
N GLY A 247 8.42 -4.86 -6.81
CA GLY A 247 9.29 -6.03 -6.90
C GLY A 247 10.57 -5.77 -7.71
N LEU A 248 11.69 -6.38 -7.31
CA LEU A 248 12.98 -6.25 -8.01
C LEU A 248 13.05 -7.18 -9.23
N SER A 249 12.85 -8.47 -9.01
CA SER A 249 12.99 -9.53 -10.03
C SER A 249 11.63 -9.96 -10.57
N GLN A 250 10.60 -9.97 -9.72
CA GLN A 250 9.25 -10.46 -10.03
C GLN A 250 8.17 -9.71 -9.23
N ARG A 251 6.92 -9.82 -9.67
CA ARG A 251 5.75 -9.24 -8.97
C ARG A 251 5.38 -10.01 -7.72
N SER A 252 5.27 -11.34 -7.84
CA SER A 252 4.77 -12.21 -6.78
C SER A 252 5.62 -12.07 -5.52
N LEU A 253 4.95 -11.80 -4.40
CA LEU A 253 5.57 -11.57 -3.11
C LEU A 253 5.74 -12.89 -2.37
N LYS A 254 6.97 -13.21 -1.97
CA LYS A 254 7.28 -14.27 -1.01
C LYS A 254 7.93 -13.65 0.21
N GLN A 255 7.17 -13.62 1.30
CA GLN A 255 7.62 -13.06 2.57
C GLN A 255 8.48 -14.08 3.34
N TYR A 256 9.54 -13.59 3.95
CA TYR A 256 10.34 -14.34 4.89
C TYR A 256 9.96 -13.99 6.33
N PHE A 257 9.23 -14.89 6.99
CA PHE A 257 8.85 -14.72 8.39
C PHE A 257 10.07 -14.80 9.31
N GLN A 258 10.02 -14.01 10.38
CA GLN A 258 11.09 -13.95 11.36
C GLN A 258 11.27 -15.31 12.07
N PRO A 259 12.43 -15.99 11.93
CA PRO A 259 12.61 -17.34 12.44
C PRO A 259 12.35 -17.46 13.94
N THR A 260 12.83 -16.49 14.73
CA THR A 260 12.61 -16.44 16.18
C THR A 260 11.12 -16.42 16.57
N HIS A 261 10.24 -15.97 15.68
CA HIS A 261 8.80 -15.86 15.93
C HIS A 261 7.95 -16.82 15.08
N ALA A 262 8.57 -17.78 14.38
CA ALA A 262 7.87 -18.68 13.47
C ALA A 262 6.70 -19.44 14.11
N ALA A 263 6.79 -19.77 15.41
CA ALA A 263 5.71 -20.43 16.14
C ALA A 263 4.39 -19.62 16.17
N GLN A 264 4.45 -18.29 16.01
CA GLN A 264 3.28 -17.42 15.96
C GLN A 264 2.43 -17.61 14.70
N LEU A 265 2.98 -18.22 13.64
CA LEU A 265 2.19 -18.63 12.46
C LEU A 265 1.10 -19.65 12.83
N HIS A 266 1.24 -20.36 13.95
CA HIS A 266 0.27 -21.34 14.42
C HIS A 266 -0.66 -20.79 15.51
N THR A 267 -0.50 -19.53 15.94
CA THR A 267 -1.35 -18.89 16.95
C THR A 267 -2.39 -17.95 16.35
N ILE A 268 -2.19 -17.52 15.10
CA ILE A 268 -3.05 -16.55 14.42
C ILE A 268 -4.05 -17.28 13.52
N PRO A 269 -5.36 -17.18 13.78
CA PRO A 269 -6.38 -17.83 12.96
C PRO A 269 -6.31 -17.38 11.49
N GLY A 270 -6.37 -18.33 10.56
CA GLY A 270 -6.43 -18.08 9.11
C GLY A 270 -5.12 -17.65 8.44
N ILE A 271 -4.02 -17.46 9.20
CA ILE A 271 -2.76 -17.01 8.59
C ILE A 271 -2.12 -18.06 7.68
N MET A 272 -2.28 -19.35 8.01
CA MET A 272 -1.70 -20.43 7.21
C MET A 272 -2.34 -20.52 5.83
N ASP A 273 -3.65 -20.28 5.73
CA ASP A 273 -4.37 -20.24 4.45
C ASP A 273 -3.83 -19.11 3.56
N MET A 274 -3.53 -17.96 4.17
CA MET A 274 -2.88 -16.84 3.49
C MET A 274 -1.45 -17.20 3.06
N VAL A 275 -0.66 -17.90 3.87
CA VAL A 275 0.71 -18.31 3.48
C VAL A 275 0.70 -19.31 2.32
N GLU A 276 -0.33 -20.15 2.23
CA GLU A 276 -0.46 -21.14 1.17
C GLU A 276 -0.79 -20.55 -0.20
N THR A 277 -1.44 -19.39 -0.28
CA THR A 277 -1.68 -18.71 -1.57
C THR A 277 -0.40 -18.17 -2.21
N PHE A 278 0.70 -18.09 -1.46
CA PHE A 278 2.03 -17.67 -1.95
C PHE A 278 2.99 -18.84 -2.22
N LYS A 279 2.56 -20.10 -2.11
CA LYS A 279 3.36 -21.29 -2.49
C LYS A 279 3.15 -21.62 -3.95
#